data_AF-A0A1I5X5K7-F1
#
_entry.id   AF-A0A1I5X5K7-F1
#
_cell.length_a   1.000
_cell.length_b   1.000
_cell.length_c   1.000
_cell.angle_alpha   90.00
_cell.angle_beta   90.00
_cell.angle_gamma   90.00
#
_symmetry.space_group_name_H-M   'P 1'
#
loop_
_entity.id
_entity.type
_entity.pdbx_description
1 polymer ?
#
loop_
_entity_poly.entity_id
_entity_poly.type
_entity_poly.pdbx_seq_one_letter_code
_entity_poly.pdbx_strand_id
1 'polypeptide(L)'
;MSERKEVLNIIFNQYPKESGFFVTSDNQAFTKSNENDAKNHAKTLEDKEVLWVERTPSTKASKPVKKGGKSGLVDVPDQEQESENDTEGNS
;
A
#
# COMPACT_ATOMS: atom_id res chain seq x y z
N MET A 1 -4.99 -0.61 -22.62
CA MET A 1 -4.03 -0.21 -21.57
C MET A 1 -4.44 1.16 -21.06
N SER A 2 -4.46 1.38 -19.74
CA SER A 2 -4.08 2.65 -19.09
C SER A 2 -5.08 3.45 -18.23
N GLU A 3 -6.28 2.96 -17.90
CA GLU A 3 -7.12 3.61 -16.85
C GLU A 3 -6.35 3.84 -15.55
N ARG A 4 -5.58 2.83 -15.12
CA ARG A 4 -4.72 2.93 -13.93
C ARG A 4 -3.67 4.05 -14.03
N LYS A 5 -3.10 4.29 -15.21
CA LYS A 5 -2.12 5.38 -15.41
C LYS A 5 -2.79 6.75 -15.38
N GLU A 6 -3.99 6.86 -15.94
CA GLU A 6 -4.77 8.11 -15.91
C GLU A 6 -5.19 8.47 -14.48
N VAL A 7 -5.71 7.49 -13.73
CA VAL A 7 -6.05 7.65 -12.31
C VAL A 7 -4.83 8.09 -11.50
N LEU A 8 -3.69 7.42 -11.67
CA LEU A 8 -2.46 7.80 -10.97
C LEU A 8 -2.00 9.22 -11.33
N ASN A 9 -2.10 9.62 -12.59
CA ASN A 9 -1.74 10.97 -13.01
C ASN A 9 -2.63 12.03 -12.33
N ILE A 10 -3.94 11.77 -12.23
CA ILE A 10 -4.88 12.64 -11.51
C ILE A 10 -4.52 12.74 -10.03
N ILE A 11 -4.25 11.60 -9.38
CA ILE A 11 -3.89 11.54 -7.95
C ILE A 11 -2.58 12.30 -7.70
N PHE A 12 -1.55 12.09 -8.52
CA PHE A 12 -0.32 12.85 -8.40
C PHE A 12 -0.56 14.34 -8.56
N ASN A 13 -1.43 14.78 -9.47
CA ASN A 13 -1.75 16.20 -9.64
C ASN A 13 -2.50 16.78 -8.42
N GLN A 14 -3.38 16.00 -7.79
CA GLN A 14 -4.11 16.39 -6.58
C GLN A 14 -3.18 16.50 -5.36
N TYR A 15 -2.14 15.66 -5.29
CA TYR A 15 -1.20 15.56 -4.18
C TYR A 15 0.24 15.86 -4.62
N PRO A 16 0.56 17.12 -4.95
CA PRO A 16 1.85 17.49 -5.54
C PRO A 16 3.05 17.35 -4.59
N LYS A 17 2.79 17.25 -3.28
CA LYS A 17 3.81 17.11 -2.23
C LYS A 17 4.19 15.65 -1.95
N GLU A 18 3.36 14.70 -2.38
CA GLU A 18 3.60 13.28 -2.16
C GLU A 18 4.67 12.76 -3.13
N SER A 19 5.59 11.97 -2.58
CA SER A 19 6.68 11.35 -3.36
C SER A 19 6.23 10.14 -4.17
N GLY A 20 5.11 9.54 -3.82
CA GLY A 20 4.61 8.29 -4.39
C GLY A 20 3.35 7.81 -3.68
N PHE A 21 2.74 6.77 -4.22
CA PHE A 21 1.56 6.12 -3.65
C PHE A 21 1.72 4.61 -3.66
N PHE A 22 1.19 3.94 -2.64
CA PHE A 22 0.95 2.50 -2.66
C PHE A 22 -0.36 2.24 -3.39
N VAL A 23 -0.32 1.40 -4.42
CA VAL A 23 -1.44 1.13 -5.31
C VAL A 23 -1.80 -0.35 -5.24
N THR A 24 -3.05 -0.65 -4.94
CA THR A 24 -3.58 -2.03 -4.86
C THR A 24 -4.19 -2.47 -6.19
N SER A 25 -4.44 -3.78 -6.38
CA SER A 25 -4.92 -4.36 -7.64
C SER A 25 -6.26 -3.78 -8.13
N ASP A 26 -7.08 -3.24 -7.22
CA ASP A 26 -8.36 -2.55 -7.49
C ASP A 26 -8.21 -1.04 -7.81
N ASN A 27 -6.99 -0.55 -8.02
CA ASN A 27 -6.65 0.85 -8.33
C ASN A 27 -6.87 1.85 -7.19
N GLN A 28 -7.01 1.40 -5.93
CA GLN A 28 -6.93 2.31 -4.78
C GLN A 28 -5.49 2.76 -4.55
N ALA A 29 -5.31 4.03 -4.16
CA ALA A 29 -4.01 4.63 -3.93
C ALA A 29 -3.93 5.19 -2.51
N PHE A 30 -2.86 4.83 -1.81
CA PHE A 30 -2.61 5.23 -0.42
C PHE A 30 -1.30 6.02 -0.36
N THR A 31 -1.29 7.06 0.46
CA THR A 31 -0.08 7.87 0.68
C THR A 31 1.00 7.04 1.37
N LYS A 32 2.24 7.55 1.36
CA LYS A 32 3.36 6.88 2.03
C LYS A 32 3.10 6.61 3.52
N SER A 33 2.43 7.55 4.19
CA SER A 33 2.07 7.44 5.60
C SER A 33 1.05 6.35 5.89
N ASN A 34 0.28 5.93 4.89
CA ASN A 34 -0.81 4.96 5.00
C ASN A 34 -0.46 3.61 4.37
N GLU A 35 0.82 3.24 4.37
CA GLU A 35 1.29 1.94 3.87
C GLU A 35 0.57 0.76 4.52
N ASN A 36 0.31 0.85 5.83
CA ASN A 36 -0.34 -0.22 6.58
C ASN A 36 -1.80 -0.42 6.14
N ASP A 37 -2.50 0.67 5.81
CA ASP A 37 -3.86 0.62 5.29
C ASP A 37 -3.87 -0.01 3.89
N ALA A 38 -2.90 0.33 3.04
CA ALA A 38 -2.76 -0.27 1.71
C ALA A 38 -2.55 -1.79 1.80
N LYS A 39 -1.71 -2.24 2.73
CA LYS A 39 -1.46 -3.66 2.99
C LYS A 39 -2.69 -4.37 3.53
N ASN A 40 -3.42 -3.76 4.47
CA ASN A 40 -4.63 -4.34 5.02
C ASN A 40 -5.76 -4.40 3.97
N HIS A 41 -5.88 -3.36 3.14
CA HIS A 41 -6.80 -3.35 2.00
C HIS A 41 -6.46 -4.46 1.02
N ALA A 42 -5.19 -4.60 0.65
CA ALA A 42 -4.76 -5.68 -0.26
C ALA A 42 -5.07 -7.08 0.28
N LYS A 43 -5.01 -7.33 1.60
CA LYS A 43 -5.38 -8.63 2.17
C LYS A 43 -6.82 -9.05 1.86
N THR A 44 -7.71 -8.07 1.63
CA THR A 44 -9.11 -8.30 1.25
C THR A 44 -9.29 -8.61 -0.24
N LEU A 45 -8.26 -8.33 -1.06
CA LEU A 45 -8.24 -8.61 -2.49
C LEU A 45 -7.68 -10.01 -2.76
N GLU A 46 -8.08 -10.63 -3.87
CA GLU A 46 -7.61 -11.97 -4.24
C GLU A 46 -6.09 -12.01 -4.49
N ASP A 47 -5.56 -11.00 -5.19
CA ASP A 47 -4.14 -10.96 -5.58
C ASP A 47 -3.22 -10.53 -4.44
N LYS A 48 -3.76 -9.81 -3.44
CA LYS A 48 -3.02 -9.23 -2.31
C LYS A 48 -1.81 -8.38 -2.72
N GLU A 49 -1.85 -7.85 -3.94
CA GLU A 49 -0.76 -7.06 -4.49
C GLU A 49 -0.84 -5.59 -4.06
N VAL A 50 0.30 -5.08 -3.60
CA VAL A 50 0.53 -3.66 -3.34
C VAL A 50 1.77 -3.24 -4.12
N LEU A 51 1.61 -2.23 -4.97
CA LEU A 51 2.69 -1.68 -5.79
C LEU A 51 3.00 -0.26 -5.35
N TRP A 52 4.26 0.00 -5.00
CA TRP A 52 4.71 1.37 -4.77
C TRP A 52 4.98 2.04 -6.12
N VAL A 53 4.24 3.12 -6.39
CA VAL A 53 4.42 3.96 -7.58
C VAL A 53 5.02 5.27 -7.13
N GLU A 54 6.29 5.48 -7.48
CA GLU A 54 6.95 6.76 -7.25
C GLU A 54 6.50 7.79 -8.28
N ARG A 55 6.37 9.04 -7.82
CA ARG A 55 6.26 10.18 -8.71
C ARG A 55 7.57 10.31 -9.44
N THR A 56 7.65 9.78 -10.66
CA THR A 56 8.83 10.04 -11.49
C THR A 56 8.88 11.55 -11.74
N PRO A 57 9.88 12.28 -11.23
CA PRO A 57 10.10 13.63 -11.71
C PRO A 57 10.33 13.48 -13.21
N SER A 58 9.60 14.24 -14.03
CA SER A 58 9.84 14.30 -15.47
C SER A 58 11.20 14.98 -15.68
N THR A 59 12.28 14.25 -15.43
CA THR A 59 13.64 14.68 -15.67
C THR A 59 14.30 13.62 -16.54
N LYS A 60 14.62 14.03 -17.76
CA LYS A 60 15.69 13.43 -18.55
C LYS A 60 16.97 13.40 -17.69
N ALA A 61 17.16 12.35 -16.90
CA ALA A 61 18.38 12.12 -16.14
C ALA A 61 18.49 10.64 -15.79
N SER A 62 18.83 9.85 -16.81
CA SER A 62 19.31 8.47 -16.67
C SER A 62 20.47 8.42 -15.68
N LYS A 63 20.33 7.69 -14.56
CA LYS A 63 21.44 6.96 -13.91
C LYS A 63 20.92 5.69 -13.21
N PRO A 64 21.69 4.59 -13.24
CA PRO A 64 21.22 3.24 -12.97
C PRO A 64 21.07 2.95 -11.48
N VAL A 65 20.00 2.23 -11.13
CA VAL A 65 19.70 1.75 -9.78
C VAL A 65 20.60 0.57 -9.42
N LYS A 66 21.39 0.71 -8.35
CA LYS A 66 22.04 -0.41 -7.65
C LYS A 66 20.96 -1.26 -6.98
N LYS A 67 20.78 -2.49 -7.47
CA LYS A 67 20.04 -3.57 -6.80
C LYS A 67 20.70 -3.88 -5.44
N GLY A 68 19.95 -3.70 -4.36
CA GLY A 68 20.38 -4.12 -3.02
C GLY A 68 19.24 -3.96 -2.03
N GLY A 69 18.50 -5.04 -1.80
CA GLY A 69 17.44 -5.06 -0.79
C GLY A 69 16.77 -6.41 -0.74
N LYS A 70 17.37 -7.34 0.00
CA LYS A 70 16.80 -8.64 0.36
C LYS A 70 15.46 -8.41 1.06
N SER A 71 14.37 -8.90 0.47
CA SER A 71 13.09 -9.05 1.17
C SER A 71 13.27 -10.07 2.29
N GLY A 72 13.34 -9.58 3.53
CA GLY A 72 13.31 -10.39 4.73
C GLY A 72 11.92 -10.99 4.90
N LEU A 73 11.88 -12.31 4.79
CA LEU A 73 10.80 -13.17 5.27
C LEU A 73 10.73 -12.99 6.80
N VAL A 74 9.75 -12.23 7.29
CA VAL A 74 9.44 -12.20 8.73
C VAL A 74 8.27 -13.14 8.97
N ASP A 75 8.59 -14.23 9.67
CA ASP A 75 7.67 -15.17 10.27
C ASP A 75 6.68 -14.38 11.14
N VAL A 76 5.39 -14.45 10.81
CA VAL A 76 4.31 -13.82 11.57
C VAL A 76 3.85 -14.82 12.61
N PRO A 77 4.07 -14.60 13.92
CA PRO A 77 3.46 -15.44 14.92
C PRO A 77 1.94 -15.21 14.92
N ASP A 78 1.24 -16.31 14.74
CA ASP A 78 -0.17 -16.52 15.00
C ASP A 78 -0.56 -15.91 16.36
N GLN A 79 -1.49 -14.95 16.33
CA GLN A 79 -2.20 -14.50 17.52
C GLN A 79 -3.70 -14.53 17.22
N GLU A 80 -4.31 -15.67 17.51
CA GLU A 80 -5.70 -15.73 17.93
C GLU A 80 -5.86 -14.91 19.23
N GLN A 81 -6.63 -13.82 19.16
CA GLN A 81 -7.31 -13.27 20.34
C GLN A 81 -8.72 -12.88 19.92
N GLU A 82 -9.60 -13.89 20.00
CA GLU A 82 -11.03 -13.68 20.14
C GLU A 82 -11.26 -13.02 21.52
N SER A 83 -11.72 -11.78 21.52
CA SER A 83 -12.29 -11.13 22.70
C SER A 83 -13.81 -11.09 22.54
N GLU A 84 -14.46 -12.18 22.91
CA GLU A 84 -15.90 -12.17 23.18
C GLU A 84 -16.13 -11.40 24.49
N ASN A 85 -16.66 -10.19 24.33
CA ASN A 85 -17.45 -9.51 25.34
C ASN A 85 -18.66 -10.39 25.66
N ASP A 86 -18.90 -10.69 26.94
CA ASP A 86 -20.27 -10.70 27.44
C ASP A 86 -20.36 -10.29 28.91
N THR A 87 -21.32 -9.41 29.11
CA THR A 87 -21.75 -8.76 30.34
C THR A 87 -22.80 -9.61 31.05
N GLU A 88 -23.06 -9.28 32.32
CA GLU A 88 -24.12 -9.78 33.24
C GLU A 88 -23.54 -10.69 34.34
N GLY A 89 -23.44 -10.29 35.62
CA GLY A 89 -24.22 -9.29 36.33
C GLY A 89 -25.57 -9.86 36.72
N ASN A 90 -25.65 -10.80 37.68
CA ASN A 90 -26.83 -10.89 38.53
C ASN A 90 -26.61 -11.68 39.84
N SER A 91 -27.00 -11.01 40.93
CA SER A 91 -27.52 -11.48 42.23
C SER A 91 -26.67 -12.36 43.13
#